data_AF-A0A9E6DJ60-F1
#
_entry.id   AF-A0A9E6DJ60-F1
#
_cell.length_a   1.000
_cell.length_b   1.000
_cell.length_c   1.000
_cell.angle_alpha   90.00
_cell.angle_beta   90.00
_cell.angle_gamma   90.00
#
_symmetry.space_group_name_H-M   'P 1'
#
loop_
_entity.id
_entity.type
_entity.pdbx_description
1 polymer ?
#
loop_
_entity_poly.entity_id
_entity_poly.type
_entity_poly.pdbx_seq_one_letter_code
_entity_poly.pdbx_strand_id
1 'polypeptide(L)'
;MVESFGGALNLTLWILLMLGSVYYSFRCLFQTKQFNDQYGFGDSAVFMTRFAGTNVGAAALISLALIVNGPEGAWAFVAWGWTQSLIATITGFLTVNGEWAKVEGVKATAEGYIAPFGFLVVNSILLYNMSGILY
;
A
#
# COMPACT_ATOMS: atom_id res chain seq x y z
N MET A 1 -3.96 -22.32 -7.39
CA MET A 1 -3.88 -20.84 -7.30
C MET A 1 -5.27 -20.22 -7.16
N VAL A 2 -6.14 -20.20 -8.18
CA VAL A 2 -7.48 -19.59 -8.04
C VAL A 2 -8.28 -20.16 -6.86
N GLU A 3 -8.29 -21.48 -6.69
CA GLU A 3 -8.97 -22.16 -5.59
C GLU A 3 -8.33 -21.84 -4.22
N SER A 4 -7.01 -21.77 -4.15
CA SER A 4 -6.24 -21.42 -2.94
C SER A 4 -6.57 -20.02 -2.40
N PHE A 5 -7.07 -19.12 -3.26
CA PHE A 5 -7.52 -17.79 -2.87
C PHE A 5 -9.04 -17.72 -2.65
N GLY A 6 -9.76 -18.83 -2.73
CA GLY A 6 -11.23 -18.86 -2.59
C GLY A 6 -11.98 -18.26 -3.79
N GLY A 7 -11.33 -18.22 -4.97
CA GLY A 7 -11.97 -17.79 -6.22
C GLY A 7 -11.20 -16.69 -6.97
N ALA A 8 -11.60 -16.46 -8.22
CA ALA A 8 -10.91 -15.55 -9.13
C ALA A 8 -10.94 -14.09 -8.65
N LEU A 9 -12.05 -13.63 -8.07
CA LEU A 9 -12.18 -12.28 -7.53
C LEU A 9 -11.10 -11.98 -6.49
N ASN A 10 -10.94 -12.85 -5.50
CA ASN A 10 -9.96 -12.68 -4.42
C ASN A 10 -8.53 -12.70 -4.95
N LEU A 11 -8.21 -13.61 -5.88
CA LEU A 11 -6.89 -13.65 -6.53
C LEU A 11 -6.61 -12.36 -7.31
N THR A 12 -7.58 -11.84 -8.06
CA THR A 12 -7.42 -10.59 -8.80
C THR A 12 -7.18 -9.41 -7.85
N LEU A 13 -7.96 -9.30 -6.78
CA LEU A 13 -7.80 -8.26 -5.76
C LEU A 13 -6.44 -8.34 -5.06
N TRP A 14 -5.96 -9.56 -4.76
CA TRP A 14 -4.63 -9.78 -4.20
C TRP A 14 -3.52 -9.32 -5.15
N ILE A 15 -3.61 -9.70 -6.43
CA ILE A 15 -2.65 -9.28 -7.46
C ILE A 15 -2.66 -7.76 -7.62
N LEU A 16 -3.82 -7.10 -7.55
CA LEU A 16 -3.92 -5.64 -7.62
C LEU A 16 -3.17 -4.97 -6.45
N LEU A 17 -3.33 -5.46 -5.21
CA LEU A 17 -2.57 -4.96 -4.05
C LEU A 17 -1.06 -5.19 -4.21
N MET A 18 -0.68 -6.37 -4.71
CA MET A 18 0.72 -6.71 -4.96
C MET A 18 1.34 -5.76 -5.99
N LEU A 19 0.68 -5.55 -7.13
CA LEU A 19 1.14 -4.64 -8.18
C LEU A 19 1.20 -3.19 -7.71
N GLY A 20 0.23 -2.74 -6.91
CA GLY A 20 0.28 -1.43 -6.26
C GLY A 20 1.50 -1.30 -5.34
N SER A 21 1.79 -2.34 -4.55
CA SER A 21 2.96 -2.37 -3.67
C SER A 21 4.28 -2.39 -4.46
N VAL A 22 4.37 -3.16 -5.54
CA VAL A 22 5.53 -3.14 -6.46
C VAL A 22 5.73 -1.75 -7.06
N TYR A 23 4.66 -1.14 -7.55
CA TYR A 23 4.70 0.18 -8.16
C TYR A 23 5.21 1.24 -7.17
N TYR A 24 4.55 1.38 -6.01
CA TYR A 24 4.93 2.41 -5.03
C TYR A 24 6.31 2.15 -4.41
N SER A 25 6.66 0.90 -4.11
CA SER A 25 8.00 0.58 -3.62
C SER A 25 9.08 0.89 -4.66
N PHE A 26 8.85 0.58 -5.94
CA PHE A 26 9.80 0.90 -7.01
C PHE A 26 9.99 2.42 -7.15
N ARG A 27 8.88 3.17 -7.15
CA ARG A 27 8.92 4.65 -7.18
C ARG A 27 9.71 5.22 -5.99
N CYS A 28 9.46 4.71 -4.79
CA CYS A 28 10.13 5.18 -3.58
C CYS A 28 11.61 4.80 -3.50
N LEU A 29 12.00 3.60 -3.95
CA LEU A 29 13.36 3.06 -3.78
C LEU A 29 14.31 3.42 -4.93
N PHE A 30 13.85 3.32 -6.17
CA PHE A 30 14.68 3.44 -7.37
C PHE A 30 14.43 4.73 -8.16
N GLN A 31 13.26 5.34 -8.01
CA GLN A 31 12.91 6.63 -8.62
C GLN A 31 12.63 7.72 -7.56
N THR A 32 13.31 7.63 -6.40
CA THR A 32 13.03 8.46 -5.22
C THR A 32 12.97 9.95 -5.53
N LYS A 33 13.91 10.47 -6.33
CA LYS A 33 13.94 11.90 -6.70
C LYS A 33 12.68 12.32 -7.44
N GLN A 34 12.32 11.59 -8.50
CA GLN A 34 11.12 11.87 -9.29
C GLN A 34 9.84 11.73 -8.46
N PHE A 35 9.81 10.78 -7.52
CA PHE A 35 8.69 10.64 -6.60
C PHE A 35 8.62 11.83 -5.63
N ASN A 36 9.73 12.27 -5.04
CA ASN A 36 9.77 13.46 -4.19
C ASN A 36 9.33 14.72 -4.95
N ASP A 37 9.84 14.92 -6.17
CA ASP A 37 9.50 16.07 -7.03
C ASP A 37 8.01 16.13 -7.39
N GLN A 38 7.36 14.96 -7.52
CA GLN A 38 5.91 14.84 -7.79
C GLN A 38 5.09 15.47 -6.67
N TYR A 39 5.48 15.29 -5.41
CA TYR A 39 4.76 15.80 -4.24
C TYR A 39 5.34 17.11 -3.68
N GLY A 40 6.43 17.62 -4.28
CA GLY A 40 7.14 18.80 -3.80
C GLY A 40 7.89 18.53 -2.48
N PHE A 41 8.30 17.27 -2.25
CA PHE A 41 9.18 16.95 -1.13
C PHE A 41 10.59 17.47 -1.44
N GLY A 42 11.22 18.14 -0.47
CA GLY A 42 12.61 18.56 -0.61
C GLY A 42 13.59 17.39 -0.73
N ASP A 43 14.81 17.64 -1.20
CA ASP A 43 15.85 16.62 -1.38
C ASP A 43 16.19 15.89 -0.05
N SER A 44 16.01 16.54 1.10
CA SER A 44 16.19 15.93 2.42
C SER A 44 15.21 14.79 2.72
N ALA A 45 14.06 14.72 2.03
CA ALA A 45 13.07 13.67 2.25
C ALA A 45 13.48 12.30 1.67
N VAL A 46 14.56 12.22 0.88
CA VAL A 46 15.01 10.96 0.23
C VAL A 46 15.13 9.80 1.21
N PHE A 47 15.65 10.03 2.42
CA PHE A 47 15.77 8.98 3.42
C PHE A 47 14.41 8.44 3.88
N MET A 48 13.48 9.34 4.22
CA MET A 48 12.13 8.97 4.67
C MET A 48 11.31 8.31 3.55
N THR A 49 11.42 8.81 2.31
CA THR A 49 10.77 8.20 1.15
C THR A 49 11.26 6.78 0.91
N ARG A 50 12.58 6.55 0.99
CA ARG A 50 13.13 5.20 0.84
C ARG A 50 12.73 4.29 2.00
N PHE A 51 12.69 4.80 3.22
CA PHE A 51 12.20 4.04 4.37
C PHE A 51 10.73 3.62 4.22
N ALA A 52 9.86 4.49 3.73
CA ALA A 52 8.50 4.09 3.37
C ALA A 52 8.51 3.02 2.26
N GLY A 53 9.37 3.21 1.25
CA GLY A 53 9.56 2.26 0.16
C GLY A 53 9.99 0.85 0.59
N THR A 54 10.83 0.70 1.64
CA THR A 54 11.24 -0.63 2.11
C THR A 54 10.08 -1.39 2.74
N ASN A 55 9.20 -0.71 3.48
CA ASN A 55 8.02 -1.32 4.08
C ASN A 55 7.03 -1.81 3.00
N VAL A 56 6.74 -0.96 2.01
CA VAL A 56 5.87 -1.33 0.89
C VAL A 56 6.52 -2.41 0.01
N GLY A 57 7.85 -2.37 -0.15
CA GLY A 57 8.61 -3.39 -0.87
C GLY A 57 8.59 -4.75 -0.16
N ALA A 58 8.70 -4.78 1.16
CA ALA A 58 8.52 -5.99 1.94
C ALA A 58 7.12 -6.59 1.74
N ALA A 59 6.07 -5.75 1.73
CA ALA A 59 4.71 -6.18 1.44
C ALA A 59 4.59 -6.81 0.04
N ALA A 60 5.21 -6.20 -0.98
CA ALA A 60 5.23 -6.75 -2.33
C ALA A 60 5.90 -8.14 -2.39
N LEU A 61 7.05 -8.30 -1.76
CA LEU A 61 7.80 -9.56 -1.77
C LEU A 61 7.08 -10.68 -1.00
N ILE A 62 6.53 -10.37 0.17
CA ILE A 62 5.73 -11.33 0.95
C ILE A 62 4.47 -11.72 0.17
N SER A 63 3.78 -10.75 -0.43
CA SER A 63 2.62 -11.00 -1.27
C SER A 63 2.94 -11.88 -2.47
N LEU A 64 4.11 -11.70 -3.10
CA LEU A 64 4.57 -12.56 -4.19
C LEU A 64 4.85 -13.99 -3.69
N ALA A 65 5.48 -14.14 -2.54
CA ALA A 65 5.70 -15.45 -1.93
C ALA A 65 4.38 -16.18 -1.63
N LEU A 66 3.35 -15.47 -1.19
CA LEU A 66 2.03 -16.03 -0.91
C LEU A 66 1.24 -16.40 -2.18
N ILE A 67 1.52 -15.77 -3.33
CA ILE A 67 0.98 -16.23 -4.62
C ILE A 67 1.52 -17.61 -4.98
N VAL A 68 2.80 -17.87 -4.68
CA VAL A 68 3.46 -19.15 -5.00
C VAL A 68 3.10 -20.24 -4.00
N ASN A 69 3.12 -19.91 -2.71
CA ASN A 69 2.96 -20.90 -1.63
C ASN A 69 1.51 -21.09 -1.16
N GLY A 70 0.62 -20.15 -1.49
CA GLY A 70 -0.74 -20.08 -0.97
C GLY A 70 -0.88 -19.09 0.21
N PRO A 71 -2.08 -18.52 0.42
CA PRO A 71 -2.34 -17.52 1.46
C PRO A 71 -2.78 -18.14 2.81
N GLU A 72 -2.75 -19.47 2.95
CA GLU A 72 -3.25 -20.17 4.14
C GLU A 72 -2.51 -19.71 5.40
N GLY A 73 -3.25 -19.30 6.44
CA GLY A 73 -2.68 -18.79 7.68
C GLY A 73 -2.09 -17.38 7.62
N ALA A 74 -2.19 -16.68 6.49
CA ALA A 74 -1.60 -15.35 6.29
C ALA A 74 -2.43 -14.18 6.83
N TRP A 75 -3.40 -14.42 7.73
CA TRP A 75 -4.30 -13.37 8.24
C TRP A 75 -3.55 -12.14 8.77
N ALA A 76 -2.44 -12.34 9.49
CA ALA A 76 -1.68 -11.25 10.10
C ALA A 76 -1.11 -10.29 9.05
N PHE A 77 -0.72 -10.80 7.88
CA PHE A 77 -0.23 -9.99 6.78
C PHE A 77 -1.34 -9.12 6.18
N VAL A 78 -2.51 -9.70 5.91
CA VAL A 78 -3.66 -8.98 5.36
C VAL A 78 -4.23 -7.98 6.37
N ALA A 79 -4.29 -8.35 7.65
CA ALA A 79 -4.73 -7.47 8.74
C ALA A 79 -3.75 -6.30 8.97
N TRP A 80 -2.44 -6.54 8.84
CA TRP A 80 -1.45 -5.47 8.84
C TRP A 80 -1.65 -4.52 7.66
N GLY A 81 -1.85 -5.05 6.44
CA GLY A 81 -2.11 -4.25 5.24
C GLY A 81 -3.38 -3.39 5.38
N TRP A 82 -4.44 -3.97 5.94
CA TRP A 82 -5.67 -3.26 6.28
C TRP A 82 -5.42 -2.13 7.27
N THR A 83 -4.72 -2.42 8.38
CA THR A 83 -4.46 -1.45 9.46
C THR A 83 -3.59 -0.30 8.97
N GLN A 84 -2.53 -0.62 8.23
CA GLN A 84 -1.64 0.37 7.64
C GLN A 84 -2.42 1.28 6.67
N SER A 85 -3.29 0.71 5.84
CA SER A 85 -4.13 1.45 4.88
C SER A 85 -5.12 2.38 5.59
N LEU A 86 -5.74 1.93 6.70
CA LEU A 86 -6.64 2.77 7.51
C LEU A 86 -5.90 3.97 8.08
N ILE A 87 -4.78 3.73 8.75
CA ILE A 87 -3.97 4.78 9.36
C ILE A 87 -3.52 5.78 8.30
N ALA A 88 -2.98 5.29 7.17
CA ALA A 88 -2.52 6.13 6.07
C ALA A 88 -3.65 6.94 5.41
N THR A 89 -4.87 6.39 5.33
CA THR A 89 -6.02 7.13 4.82
C THR A 89 -6.34 8.33 5.72
N ILE A 90 -6.45 8.09 7.03
CA ILE A 90 -6.81 9.12 8.00
C ILE A 90 -5.70 10.18 8.07
N THR A 91 -4.46 9.77 8.27
CA THR A 91 -3.34 10.72 8.40
C THR A 91 -3.06 11.44 7.09
N GLY A 92 -3.20 10.77 5.95
CA GLY A 92 -3.10 11.37 4.62
C GLY A 92 -4.15 12.46 4.41
N PHE A 93 -5.40 12.20 4.80
CA PHE A 93 -6.47 13.18 4.68
C PHE A 93 -6.19 14.41 5.55
N LEU A 94 -5.79 14.20 6.81
CA LEU A 94 -5.42 15.29 7.72
C LEU A 94 -4.21 16.09 7.21
N THR A 95 -3.24 15.43 6.59
CA THR A 95 -2.02 16.07 6.08
C THR A 95 -2.30 16.92 4.84
N VAL A 96 -3.04 16.36 3.86
CA VAL A 96 -3.38 17.02 2.59
C VAL A 96 -4.35 18.19 2.81
N ASN A 97 -5.18 18.16 3.86
CA ASN A 97 -6.10 19.25 4.21
C ASN A 97 -5.61 20.12 5.38
N GLY A 98 -4.37 19.93 5.81
CA GLY A 98 -3.79 20.62 6.97
C GLY A 98 -2.75 21.68 6.60
N GLU A 99 -2.01 22.17 7.60
CA GLU A 99 -0.98 23.21 7.41
C GLU A 99 0.18 22.77 6.51
N TRP A 100 0.47 21.46 6.46
CA TRP A 100 1.51 20.92 5.57
C TRP A 100 1.25 21.26 4.10
N ALA A 101 -0.01 21.23 3.66
CA ALA A 101 -0.39 21.54 2.29
C ALA A 101 -0.18 23.02 1.91
N LYS A 102 0.02 23.91 2.89
CA LYS A 102 0.26 25.34 2.69
C LYS A 102 1.75 25.69 2.66
N VAL A 103 2.64 24.75 2.93
CA VAL A 103 4.09 24.97 2.89
C VAL A 103 4.53 25.27 1.46
N GLU A 104 5.37 26.29 1.27
CA GLU A 104 5.85 26.69 -0.04
C GLU A 104 6.54 25.54 -0.77
N GLY A 105 6.17 25.31 -2.03
CA GLY A 105 6.73 24.25 -2.88
C GLY A 105 6.06 22.87 -2.74
N VAL A 106 5.22 22.66 -1.72
CA VAL A 106 4.44 21.41 -1.56
C VAL A 106 3.37 21.28 -2.64
N LYS A 107 3.25 20.09 -3.22
CA LYS A 107 2.21 19.74 -4.21
C LYS A 107 1.27 18.72 -3.59
N ALA A 108 0.43 19.19 -2.66
CA ALA A 108 -0.55 18.35 -2.00
C ALA A 108 -1.55 17.79 -3.03
N THR A 109 -1.77 16.47 -2.98
CA THR A 109 -2.68 15.76 -3.88
C THR A 109 -3.55 14.81 -3.09
N ALA A 110 -4.79 14.67 -3.54
CA ALA A 110 -5.76 13.74 -2.95
C ALA A 110 -5.29 12.27 -3.02
N GLU A 111 -4.34 11.94 -3.91
CA GLU A 111 -3.70 10.62 -3.96
C GLU A 111 -3.20 10.16 -2.57
N GLY A 112 -2.71 11.10 -1.74
CA GLY A 112 -2.17 10.82 -0.41
C GLY A 112 -3.16 10.17 0.57
N TYR A 113 -4.47 10.21 0.31
CA TYR A 113 -5.48 9.48 1.09
C TYR A 113 -6.41 8.62 0.23
N ILE A 114 -6.59 8.93 -1.06
CA ILE A 114 -7.42 8.13 -1.96
C ILE A 114 -6.78 6.76 -2.24
N ALA A 115 -5.46 6.72 -2.50
CA ALA A 115 -4.78 5.44 -2.77
C ALA A 115 -4.81 4.51 -1.54
N PRO A 116 -4.43 4.96 -0.32
CA PRO A 116 -4.61 4.18 0.90
C PRO A 116 -6.06 3.74 1.14
N PHE A 117 -7.06 4.58 0.84
CA PHE A 117 -8.46 4.21 0.98
C PHE A 117 -8.86 3.07 0.04
N GLY A 118 -8.37 3.11 -1.22
CA GLY A 118 -8.54 2.01 -2.16
C GLY A 118 -7.96 0.70 -1.61
N PHE A 119 -6.74 0.74 -1.06
CA PHE A 119 -6.12 -0.42 -0.44
C PHE A 119 -6.89 -0.92 0.78
N LEU A 120 -7.44 -0.01 1.59
CA LEU A 120 -8.29 -0.36 2.73
C LEU A 120 -9.53 -1.14 2.31
N VAL A 121 -10.23 -0.68 1.26
CA VAL A 121 -11.42 -1.35 0.71
C VAL A 121 -11.06 -2.74 0.21
N VAL A 122 -9.98 -2.86 -0.58
CA VAL A 122 -9.55 -4.16 -1.12
C VAL A 122 -9.16 -5.13 0.00
N ASN A 123 -8.37 -4.70 0.98
CA ASN A 123 -8.02 -5.54 2.13
C ASN A 123 -9.25 -5.96 2.96
N SER A 124 -10.26 -5.08 3.08
CA SER A 124 -11.51 -5.41 3.78
C SER A 124 -12.25 -6.55 3.08
N ILE A 125 -12.32 -6.50 1.75
CA ILE A 125 -12.94 -7.56 0.94
C ILE A 125 -12.17 -8.87 1.11
N LEU A 126 -10.83 -8.84 1.07
CA LEU A 126 -10.00 -10.04 1.24
C LEU A 126 -10.16 -10.66 2.63
N LEU A 127 -10.11 -9.85 3.70
CA LEU A 127 -10.31 -10.34 5.08
C LEU A 127 -11.67 -11.02 5.27
N TYR A 128 -12.71 -10.46 4.66
CA TYR A 128 -14.06 -11.01 4.76
C TYR A 128 -14.23 -12.28 3.91
N ASN A 129 -13.88 -12.22 2.61
CA ASN A 129 -14.11 -13.32 1.67
C ASN A 129 -13.19 -14.52 1.90
N MET A 130 -11.97 -14.28 2.39
CA MET A 130 -10.96 -15.33 2.58
C MET A 130 -10.83 -15.76 4.05
N SER A 131 -11.80 -15.44 4.91
CA SER A 131 -11.70 -15.72 6.35
C SER A 131 -11.47 -17.21 6.66
N GLY A 132 -12.09 -18.13 5.92
CA GLY A 132 -11.88 -19.57 6.10
C GLY A 132 -10.53 -20.10 5.59
N ILE A 133 -9.72 -19.27 4.93
CA ILE A 133 -8.42 -19.62 4.36
C ILE A 133 -7.29 -18.94 5.15
N LEU A 134 -7.50 -17.67 5.52
CA LEU A 134 -6.49 -16.86 6.20
C LEU A 134 -6.27 -17.24 7.67
N TYR A 135 -7.29 -17.78 8.34
CA TYR A 135 -7.30 -18.13 9.77
C TYR A 135 -7.26 -19.65 9.95
#